data_AF-S3DUA5-F1
#
_entry.id   AF-S3DUA5-F1
#
_cell.length_a   1.000
_cell.length_b   1.000
_cell.length_c   1.000
_cell.angle_alpha   90.00
_cell.angle_beta   90.00
_cell.angle_gamma   90.00
#
_symmetry.space_group_name_H-M   'P 1'
#
loop_
_entity.id
_entity.type
_entity.pdbx_description
1 polymer ?
#
loop_
_entity_poly.entity_id
_entity_poly.type
_entity_poly.pdbx_seq_one_letter_code
_entity_poly.pdbx_strand_id
1 'polypeptide(L)'
;MPEMVETSKPSFAAITPPPPIFDPAITYSPPRKTSPAPLLPSTNPSSPPPATAEPPPPPYTLASAPNPGFCLLAFSERHANRTPGGGMTASQYYAPCAACGAVIGDEITAGYKEGWRWIDPSVNFRWESHLPKTTRKGNQEMAEKGNGNEVDLETGEATRHGDGESLSCWICWEYEEKFVEPMGADDWYLHMKRHFKDDGFRICVGKTGGMQRRRNCGVSSCPKIHS
;
A
#
# COMPACT_ATOMS: atom_id res chain seq x y z
N MET A 1 -17.33 67.67 -11.55
CA MET A 1 -17.73 66.65 -10.57
C MET A 1 -18.04 65.38 -11.36
N PRO A 2 -17.31 64.27 -11.18
CA PRO A 2 -17.52 63.07 -11.99
C PRO A 2 -18.67 62.22 -11.41
N GLU A 3 -19.55 61.75 -12.28
CA GLU A 3 -20.63 60.79 -11.97
C GLU A 3 -20.07 59.45 -11.50
N MET A 4 -20.63 58.94 -10.40
CA MET A 4 -20.33 57.61 -9.87
C MET A 4 -21.16 56.57 -10.61
N VAL A 5 -20.49 55.65 -11.31
CA VAL A 5 -21.12 54.48 -11.93
C VAL A 5 -21.33 53.41 -10.85
N GLU A 6 -22.59 53.13 -10.54
CA GLU A 6 -23.02 52.11 -9.60
C GLU A 6 -22.89 50.72 -10.25
N THR A 7 -21.95 49.90 -9.78
CA THR A 7 -21.74 48.54 -10.25
C THR A 7 -22.62 47.58 -9.46
N SER A 8 -23.68 47.10 -10.11
CA SER A 8 -24.58 46.07 -9.58
C SER A 8 -23.86 44.72 -9.48
N LYS A 9 -23.85 44.12 -8.28
CA LYS A 9 -23.35 42.76 -8.01
C LYS A 9 -24.32 41.71 -8.56
N PRO A 10 -23.84 40.63 -9.22
CA PRO A 10 -24.71 39.51 -9.57
C PRO A 10 -25.04 38.66 -8.33
N SER A 11 -26.33 38.41 -8.14
CA SER A 11 -26.88 37.47 -7.16
C SER A 11 -26.72 36.04 -7.69
N PHE A 12 -25.94 35.21 -6.99
CA PHE A 12 -25.85 33.78 -7.29
C PHE A 12 -27.06 33.06 -6.69
N ALA A 13 -27.99 32.66 -7.54
CA ALA A 13 -29.04 31.73 -7.17
C ALA A 13 -28.43 30.35 -6.87
N ALA A 14 -28.79 29.78 -5.72
CA ALA A 14 -28.40 28.44 -5.32
C ALA A 14 -28.98 27.39 -6.28
N ILE A 15 -28.11 26.63 -6.94
CA ILE A 15 -28.50 25.49 -7.78
C ILE A 15 -28.69 24.29 -6.84
N THR A 16 -29.94 23.94 -6.56
CA THR A 16 -30.29 22.69 -5.87
C THR A 16 -30.03 21.52 -6.83
N PRO A 17 -29.30 20.46 -6.41
CA PRO A 17 -29.11 19.29 -7.25
C PRO A 17 -30.44 18.54 -7.44
N PRO A 18 -30.68 17.92 -8.62
CA PRO A 18 -31.88 17.13 -8.85
C PRO A 18 -31.88 15.86 -7.99
N PRO A 19 -33.06 15.37 -7.57
CA PRO A 19 -33.17 14.13 -6.81
C PRO A 19 -32.77 12.91 -7.68
N PRO A 20 -32.28 11.83 -7.05
CA PRO A 20 -31.93 10.61 -7.76
C PRO A 20 -33.18 9.96 -8.38
N ILE A 21 -33.10 9.69 -9.68
CA ILE A 21 -34.09 8.91 -10.42
C ILE A 21 -33.90 7.45 -10.02
N PHE A 22 -34.85 6.90 -9.26
CA PHE A 22 -34.98 5.47 -9.03
C PHE A 22 -35.85 4.88 -10.14
N ASP A 23 -35.26 4.06 -11.01
CA ASP A 23 -35.97 3.26 -12.01
C ASP A 23 -36.48 1.95 -11.36
N PRO A 24 -37.80 1.74 -11.20
CA PRO A 24 -38.35 0.51 -10.66
C PRO A 24 -38.69 -0.47 -11.80
N ALA A 25 -37.68 -0.91 -12.56
CA ALA A 25 -37.89 -1.92 -13.61
C ALA A 25 -36.62 -2.70 -13.95
N ILE A 26 -35.96 -3.30 -12.95
CA ILE A 26 -35.04 -4.42 -13.20
C ILE A 26 -35.70 -5.69 -12.69
N THR A 27 -36.42 -6.35 -13.59
CA THR A 27 -36.97 -7.69 -13.39
C THR A 27 -35.82 -8.68 -13.24
N TYR A 28 -35.59 -9.13 -12.02
CA TYR A 28 -34.62 -10.18 -11.70
C TYR A 28 -35.06 -11.49 -12.38
N SER A 29 -34.29 -11.95 -13.37
CA SER A 29 -34.44 -13.31 -13.91
C SER A 29 -33.54 -14.26 -13.10
N PRO A 30 -34.08 -15.36 -12.54
CA PRO A 30 -33.26 -16.33 -11.81
C PRO A 30 -32.34 -17.11 -12.76
N PRO A 31 -31.14 -17.51 -12.32
CA PRO A 31 -30.22 -18.27 -13.16
C PRO A 31 -30.77 -19.66 -13.49
N ARG A 32 -30.68 -19.99 -14.78
CA ARG A 32 -31.09 -21.26 -15.39
C ARG A 32 -30.23 -22.40 -14.84
N LYS A 33 -30.87 -23.44 -14.28
CA LYS A 33 -30.23 -24.72 -13.97
C LYS A 33 -29.73 -25.37 -15.26
N THR A 34 -28.42 -25.56 -15.38
CA THR A 34 -27.82 -26.51 -16.31
C THR A 34 -27.23 -27.68 -15.53
N SER A 35 -27.67 -28.88 -15.92
CA SER A 35 -27.25 -30.19 -15.42
C SER A 35 -25.84 -30.57 -15.93
N PRO A 36 -25.20 -31.61 -15.34
CA PRO A 36 -23.75 -31.79 -15.34
C PRO A 36 -23.22 -32.56 -16.57
N ALA A 37 -21.98 -32.26 -16.95
CA ALA A 37 -21.17 -33.05 -17.88
C ALA A 37 -20.08 -33.85 -17.11
N PRO A 38 -19.58 -34.96 -17.68
CA PRO A 38 -19.11 -36.12 -16.91
C PRO A 38 -17.66 -36.04 -16.40
N LEU A 39 -17.44 -36.82 -15.35
CA LEU A 39 -16.16 -37.08 -14.67
C LEU A 39 -15.13 -37.72 -15.62
N LEU A 40 -13.93 -37.15 -15.66
CA LEU A 40 -12.70 -37.88 -16.00
C LEU A 40 -11.67 -37.67 -14.88
N PRO A 41 -10.95 -38.73 -14.46
CA PRO A 41 -9.96 -38.62 -13.40
C PRO A 41 -8.63 -38.14 -14.02
N SER A 42 -8.11 -37.02 -13.54
CA SER A 42 -6.71 -36.66 -13.79
C SER A 42 -5.98 -36.71 -12.45
N THR A 43 -5.37 -37.87 -12.20
CA THR A 43 -4.38 -38.07 -11.14
C THR A 43 -3.10 -37.37 -11.54
N ASN A 44 -2.74 -36.30 -10.82
CA ASN A 44 -1.35 -35.87 -10.75
C ASN A 44 -1.01 -35.57 -9.28
N PRO A 45 0.09 -36.12 -8.73
CA PRO A 45 0.42 -35.98 -7.33
C PRO A 45 0.99 -34.58 -7.10
N SER A 46 0.13 -33.64 -6.69
CA SER A 46 0.62 -32.37 -6.18
C SER A 46 1.17 -32.62 -4.78
N SER A 47 2.49 -32.74 -4.67
CA SER A 47 3.17 -32.60 -3.38
C SER A 47 2.62 -31.40 -2.64
N PRO A 48 2.22 -31.53 -1.36
CA PRO A 48 1.85 -30.38 -0.56
C PRO A 48 3.08 -29.47 -0.37
N PRO A 49 2.89 -28.14 -0.28
CA PRO A 49 3.98 -27.25 0.09
C PRO A 49 4.56 -27.68 1.45
N PRO A 50 5.87 -27.48 1.71
CA PRO A 50 6.50 -27.90 2.95
C PRO A 50 5.73 -27.31 4.14
N ALA A 51 5.22 -28.22 4.97
CA ALA A 51 4.39 -27.92 6.12
C ALA A 51 5.24 -27.65 7.35
N THR A 52 5.94 -26.50 7.42
CA THR A 52 6.62 -26.05 8.66
C THR A 52 6.86 -24.54 8.77
N ALA A 53 6.17 -23.68 8.01
CA ALA A 53 6.16 -22.25 8.36
C ALA A 53 5.16 -22.04 9.51
N GLU A 54 5.66 -22.08 10.75
CA GLU A 54 4.93 -21.57 11.91
C GLU A 54 4.41 -20.16 11.58
N PRO A 55 3.17 -19.78 11.95
CA PRO A 55 2.75 -18.39 11.84
C PRO A 55 3.85 -17.45 12.36
N PRO A 56 4.08 -16.30 11.71
CA PRO A 56 4.87 -15.27 12.38
C PRO A 56 4.23 -15.00 13.74
N PRO A 57 5.03 -14.72 14.78
CA PRO A 57 4.50 -14.40 16.08
C PRO A 57 3.47 -13.28 15.93
N PRO A 58 2.42 -13.22 16.77
CA PRO A 58 1.53 -12.07 16.74
C PRO A 58 2.37 -10.78 16.86
N PRO A 59 2.00 -9.69 16.16
CA PRO A 59 2.74 -8.44 16.29
C PRO A 59 2.79 -8.08 17.77
N TYR A 60 3.94 -7.64 18.27
CA TYR A 60 3.99 -7.13 19.64
C TYR A 60 2.99 -5.97 19.72
N THR A 61 2.24 -5.90 20.82
CA THR A 61 1.09 -5.00 20.94
C THR A 61 1.51 -3.53 20.84
N LEU A 62 1.57 -3.04 19.61
CA LEU A 62 2.03 -1.71 19.20
C LEU A 62 1.10 -0.55 19.57
N ALA A 63 -0.01 -0.81 20.27
CA ALA A 63 -0.98 0.24 20.59
C ALA A 63 -0.36 1.40 21.41
N SER A 64 0.82 1.20 21.98
CA SER A 64 1.50 2.19 22.83
C SER A 64 2.95 2.46 22.44
N ALA A 65 3.48 1.87 21.36
CA ALA A 65 4.87 2.12 20.99
C ALA A 65 5.00 3.52 20.37
N PRO A 66 6.10 4.24 20.67
CA PRO A 66 6.37 5.51 20.02
C PRO A 66 6.61 5.32 18.52
N ASN A 67 6.28 6.35 17.73
CA ASN A 67 6.59 6.35 16.31
C ASN A 67 8.12 6.33 16.11
N PRO A 68 8.69 5.25 15.51
CA PRO A 68 10.14 5.09 15.39
C PRO A 68 10.78 5.97 14.31
N GLY A 69 9.99 6.67 13.49
CA GLY A 69 10.49 7.51 12.41
C GLY A 69 9.62 7.58 11.15
N PHE A 70 8.50 6.85 11.12
CA PHE A 70 7.51 6.96 10.04
C PHE A 70 6.93 8.37 9.97
N CYS A 71 6.42 8.77 8.80
CA CYS A 71 5.67 10.02 8.73
C CYS A 71 4.48 9.98 9.70
N LEU A 72 4.19 11.09 10.36
CA LEU A 72 3.15 11.17 11.39
C LEU A 72 1.77 10.73 10.88
N LEU A 73 1.41 11.09 9.63
CA LEU A 73 0.15 10.65 9.05
C LEU A 73 0.18 9.18 8.63
N ALA A 74 1.30 8.67 8.11
CA ALA A 74 1.51 7.24 7.87
C ALA A 74 1.31 6.40 9.13
N PHE A 75 1.97 6.82 10.21
CA PHE A 75 1.88 6.18 11.51
C PHE A 75 0.44 6.19 12.03
N SER A 76 -0.21 7.37 12.04
CA SER A 76 -1.61 7.51 12.46
C SER A 76 -2.57 6.64 11.63
N GLU A 77 -2.37 6.60 10.32
CA GLU A 77 -3.18 5.81 9.38
C GLU A 77 -3.09 4.31 9.67
N ARG A 78 -1.89 3.79 9.93
CA ARG A 78 -1.67 2.39 10.33
C ARG A 78 -2.49 2.01 11.56
N HIS A 79 -2.62 2.93 12.52
CA HIS A 79 -3.43 2.73 13.71
C HIS A 79 -4.94 2.86 13.43
N ALA A 80 -5.35 3.85 12.64
CA ALA A 80 -6.74 4.04 12.25
C ALA A 80 -7.29 2.82 11.48
N ASN A 81 -6.46 2.19 10.64
CA ASN A 81 -6.79 0.99 9.86
C ASN A 81 -7.04 -0.27 10.70
N ARG A 82 -6.87 -0.21 12.02
CA ARG A 82 -7.26 -1.27 12.95
C ARG A 82 -8.74 -1.23 13.32
N THR A 83 -9.42 -0.11 13.07
CA THR A 83 -10.83 0.11 13.43
C THR A 83 -11.76 0.02 12.21
N PRO A 84 -12.94 -0.61 12.31
CA PRO A 84 -13.94 -0.59 11.24
C PRO A 84 -14.31 0.85 10.87
N GLY A 85 -14.21 1.19 9.58
CA GLY A 85 -14.47 2.54 9.07
C GLY A 85 -13.38 3.57 9.32
N GLY A 86 -12.31 3.22 10.05
CA GLY A 86 -11.15 4.08 10.27
C GLY A 86 -10.15 4.03 9.12
N GLY A 87 -9.34 5.09 8.99
CA GLY A 87 -8.32 5.26 7.96
C GLY A 87 -8.86 5.80 6.65
N MET A 88 -7.96 6.08 5.71
CA MET A 88 -8.25 6.71 4.43
C MET A 88 -9.00 5.79 3.45
N THR A 89 -9.62 6.38 2.43
CA THR A 89 -10.23 5.68 1.30
C THR A 89 -9.18 5.29 0.26
N ALA A 90 -9.50 4.35 -0.64
CA ALA A 90 -8.54 3.89 -1.66
C ALA A 90 -8.00 5.03 -2.55
N SER A 91 -8.82 6.01 -2.91
CA SER A 91 -8.39 7.14 -3.75
C SER A 91 -7.47 8.12 -3.02
N GLN A 92 -7.56 8.22 -1.69
CA GLN A 92 -6.76 9.16 -0.91
C GLN A 92 -5.27 8.79 -0.84
N TYR A 93 -4.91 7.51 -0.98
CA TYR A 93 -3.49 7.08 -0.95
C TYR A 93 -2.67 7.56 -2.14
N TYR A 94 -3.32 7.95 -3.24
CA TYR A 94 -2.66 8.49 -4.43
C TYR A 94 -2.43 10.00 -4.33
N ALA A 95 -3.01 10.67 -3.33
CA ALA A 95 -2.77 12.08 -3.09
C ALA A 95 -1.42 12.28 -2.36
N PRO A 96 -0.73 13.42 -2.59
CA PRO A 96 0.44 13.78 -1.80
C PRO A 96 0.10 13.78 -0.30
N CYS A 97 0.97 13.17 0.52
CA CYS A 97 0.80 13.15 1.96
C CYS A 97 0.75 14.58 2.52
N ALA A 98 -0.34 14.93 3.20
CA ALA A 98 -0.55 16.29 3.71
C ALA A 98 0.49 16.74 4.76
N ALA A 99 1.20 15.81 5.40
CA ALA A 99 2.21 16.13 6.41
C ALA A 99 3.63 16.28 5.87
N CYS A 100 4.00 15.55 4.80
CA CYS A 100 5.38 15.56 4.31
C CYS A 100 5.52 15.70 2.78
N GLY A 101 4.39 15.76 2.05
CA GLY A 101 4.35 15.88 0.60
C GLY A 101 4.83 14.63 -0.16
N ALA A 102 5.04 13.49 0.51
CA ALA A 102 5.39 12.23 -0.16
C ALA A 102 4.27 11.81 -1.11
N VAL A 103 4.64 11.35 -2.30
CA VAL A 103 3.74 10.78 -3.31
C VAL A 103 4.11 9.32 -3.46
N ILE A 104 3.13 8.43 -3.34
CA ILE A 104 3.34 6.99 -3.36
C ILE A 104 2.76 6.43 -4.65
N GLY A 105 3.60 5.78 -5.44
CA GLY A 105 3.23 5.07 -6.64
C GLY A 105 2.62 3.70 -6.34
N ASP A 106 1.94 3.15 -7.33
CA ASP A 106 1.35 1.82 -7.33
C ASP A 106 2.15 0.80 -8.15
N GLU A 107 3.27 1.22 -8.72
CA GLU A 107 4.13 0.34 -9.50
C GLU A 107 4.83 -0.68 -8.60
N ILE A 108 4.73 -1.96 -9.00
CA ILE A 108 5.42 -3.09 -8.37
C ILE A 108 6.56 -3.52 -9.28
N THR A 109 7.78 -3.52 -8.75
CA THR A 109 9.02 -3.68 -9.50
C THR A 109 9.18 -5.09 -10.09
N ALA A 110 9.91 -5.20 -11.20
CA ALA A 110 10.16 -6.50 -11.84
C ALA A 110 10.94 -7.47 -10.93
N GLY A 111 11.99 -6.96 -10.26
CA GLY A 111 12.79 -7.76 -9.32
C GLY A 111 11.98 -8.32 -8.14
N TYR A 112 10.94 -7.59 -7.70
CA TYR A 112 9.98 -8.13 -6.75
C TYR A 112 9.27 -9.34 -7.30
N LYS A 113 8.83 -9.35 -8.56
CA LYS A 113 7.97 -10.41 -9.13
C LYS A 113 8.76 -11.66 -9.56
N GLU A 114 10.07 -11.54 -9.71
CA GLU A 114 10.90 -12.58 -10.32
C GLU A 114 11.05 -13.84 -9.46
N GLY A 115 10.75 -15.00 -10.07
CA GLY A 115 11.10 -16.31 -9.51
C GLY A 115 10.28 -16.76 -8.29
N TRP A 116 9.05 -16.25 -8.12
CA TRP A 116 8.09 -16.74 -7.10
C TRP A 116 6.66 -16.26 -7.35
N ARG A 117 5.71 -16.87 -6.64
CA ARG A 117 4.32 -16.40 -6.59
C ARG A 117 4.22 -15.22 -5.61
N TRP A 118 4.33 -14.02 -6.15
CA TRP A 118 4.32 -12.77 -5.38
C TRP A 118 2.91 -12.36 -4.94
N ILE A 119 2.87 -11.47 -3.95
CA ILE A 119 1.64 -10.86 -3.41
C ILE A 119 1.78 -9.35 -3.53
N ASP A 120 0.75 -8.64 -3.96
CA ASP A 120 0.76 -7.18 -3.96
C ASP A 120 0.69 -6.65 -2.52
N PRO A 121 1.72 -5.95 -2.00
CA PRO A 121 1.67 -5.34 -0.67
C PRO A 121 0.56 -4.27 -0.53
N SER A 122 -0.04 -3.85 -1.64
CA SER A 122 -1.01 -2.78 -1.79
C SER A 122 -0.42 -1.38 -1.61
N VAL A 123 -1.01 -0.42 -2.32
CA VAL A 123 -0.68 1.01 -2.19
C VAL A 123 -0.89 1.52 -0.76
N ASN A 124 -1.84 0.97 0.00
CA ASN A 124 -2.06 1.37 1.39
C ASN A 124 -0.86 1.01 2.27
N PHE A 125 -0.40 -0.23 2.23
CA PHE A 125 0.74 -0.66 3.04
C PHE A 125 2.03 0.10 2.68
N ARG A 126 2.23 0.36 1.37
CA ARG A 126 3.32 1.20 0.89
C ARG A 126 3.19 2.64 1.40
N TRP A 127 1.98 3.19 1.40
CA TRP A 127 1.71 4.50 1.96
C TRP A 127 1.94 4.54 3.47
N GLU A 128 1.49 3.56 4.24
CA GLU A 128 1.79 3.48 5.67
C GLU A 128 3.30 3.40 5.93
N SER A 129 4.06 2.82 5.01
CA SER A 129 5.50 2.61 5.13
C SER A 129 6.34 3.87 4.86
N HIS A 130 5.74 4.98 4.44
CA HIS A 130 6.50 6.16 4.01
C HIS A 130 7.13 6.95 5.16
N LEU A 131 8.30 7.52 4.86
CA LEU A 131 9.06 8.39 5.71
C LEU A 131 8.94 9.86 5.25
N PRO A 132 9.08 10.85 6.14
CA PRO A 132 9.12 12.25 5.74
C PRO A 132 10.34 12.52 4.84
N LYS A 133 10.19 13.42 3.86
CA LYS A 133 11.24 13.77 2.89
C LYS A 133 12.53 14.35 3.50
N THR A 134 12.57 14.61 4.81
CA THR A 134 13.61 15.40 5.48
C THR A 134 14.86 14.62 5.90
N THR A 135 14.96 13.32 5.65
CA THR A 135 16.09 12.52 6.16
C THR A 135 17.35 12.52 5.27
N ARG A 136 17.41 13.34 4.21
CA ARG A 136 18.65 13.47 3.40
C ARG A 136 19.62 14.55 3.88
N LYS A 137 19.24 15.41 4.83
CA LYS A 137 20.15 16.44 5.39
C LYS A 137 21.15 15.91 6.43
N GLY A 138 20.97 14.69 6.93
CA GLY A 138 21.95 14.04 7.83
C GLY A 138 23.00 13.17 7.11
N ASN A 139 22.72 12.73 5.87
CA ASN A 139 23.61 11.84 5.10
C ASN A 139 24.28 12.54 3.91
N GLN A 140 24.12 13.86 3.78
CA GLN A 140 24.79 14.63 2.71
C GLN A 140 26.29 14.84 2.97
N GLU A 141 26.78 14.65 4.21
CA GLU A 141 28.22 14.68 4.52
C GLU A 141 28.98 13.40 4.11
N MET A 142 28.29 12.31 3.77
CA MET A 142 28.93 11.07 3.29
C MET A 142 28.87 10.90 1.76
N ALA A 143 28.07 11.72 1.07
CA ALA A 143 27.89 11.63 -0.39
C ALA A 143 28.88 12.50 -1.21
N GLU A 144 29.69 13.36 -0.58
CA GLU A 144 30.69 14.19 -1.27
C GLU A 144 32.09 13.53 -1.42
N LYS A 145 32.23 12.22 -1.12
CA LYS A 145 33.49 11.48 -1.35
C LYS A 145 33.35 10.21 -2.21
N GLY A 146 32.26 10.07 -2.96
CA GLY A 146 32.06 8.99 -3.93
C GLY A 146 32.02 9.53 -5.35
N ASN A 147 33.19 9.86 -5.90
CA ASN A 147 33.37 10.16 -7.31
C ASN A 147 33.23 8.83 -8.10
N GLY A 148 32.13 8.64 -8.83
CA GLY A 148 31.88 7.41 -9.56
C GLY A 148 30.55 7.43 -10.30
N ASN A 149 30.42 8.33 -11.26
CA ASN A 149 29.43 8.22 -12.33
C ASN A 149 29.86 7.04 -13.22
N GLU A 150 29.60 5.80 -12.79
CA GLU A 150 29.74 4.64 -13.66
C GLU A 150 28.48 4.55 -14.49
N VAL A 151 28.53 5.22 -15.63
CA VAL A 151 27.56 5.10 -16.70
C VAL A 151 27.84 3.76 -17.37
N ASP A 152 27.10 2.71 -17.00
CA ASP A 152 27.09 1.49 -17.79
C ASP A 152 26.39 1.82 -19.12
N LEU A 153 27.20 1.88 -20.18
CA LEU A 153 26.84 2.41 -21.49
C LEU A 153 26.30 1.32 -22.43
N GLU A 154 25.79 0.20 -21.89
CA GLU A 154 25.23 -0.90 -22.70
C GLU A 154 23.73 -1.17 -22.48
N THR A 155 23.12 -0.67 -21.41
CA THR A 155 21.66 -0.71 -21.22
C THR A 155 21.18 0.68 -20.88
N GLY A 156 20.55 1.37 -21.84
CA GLY A 156 20.05 2.75 -21.72
C GLY A 156 18.91 2.96 -20.70
N GLU A 157 18.95 2.34 -19.52
CA GLU A 157 18.13 2.70 -18.37
C GLU A 157 18.96 3.48 -17.37
N ALA A 158 18.84 4.81 -17.45
CA ALA A 158 19.19 5.66 -16.34
C ALA A 158 18.21 5.39 -15.20
N THR A 159 18.58 4.58 -14.21
CA THR A 159 17.90 4.52 -12.91
C THR A 159 18.12 5.85 -12.18
N ARG A 160 17.34 6.86 -12.59
CA ARG A 160 17.23 8.13 -11.88
C ARG A 160 16.66 7.86 -10.50
N HIS A 161 17.51 7.66 -9.50
CA HIS A 161 17.14 7.78 -8.08
C HIS A 161 16.99 9.26 -7.69
N GLY A 162 16.13 9.99 -8.42
CA GLY A 162 15.75 11.37 -8.15
C GLY A 162 14.47 11.41 -7.33
N ASP A 163 14.50 12.12 -6.19
CA ASP A 163 13.33 12.50 -5.37
C ASP A 163 12.33 11.39 -5.03
N GLY A 164 12.82 10.15 -5.01
CA GLY A 164 12.02 8.94 -4.87
C GLY A 164 11.41 8.77 -3.49
N GLU A 165 10.40 7.93 -3.44
CA GLU A 165 9.77 7.48 -2.20
C GLU A 165 10.82 6.91 -1.24
N SER A 166 10.72 7.32 0.01
CA SER A 166 11.53 6.80 1.10
C SER A 166 10.62 6.01 2.02
N LEU A 167 10.89 4.72 2.15
CA LEU A 167 10.05 3.75 2.86
C LEU A 167 10.84 3.04 3.96
N SER A 168 10.17 2.63 5.04
CA SER A 168 10.70 1.68 6.02
C SER A 168 9.74 0.50 6.17
N CYS A 169 10.15 -0.58 6.83
CA CYS A 169 9.36 -1.81 6.91
C CYS A 169 8.53 -1.88 8.19
N TRP A 170 7.20 -1.88 8.05
CA TRP A 170 6.32 -2.19 9.16
C TRP A 170 6.51 -3.61 9.69
N ILE A 171 6.84 -4.61 8.87
CA ILE A 171 7.00 -5.98 9.39
C ILE A 171 8.19 -6.07 10.36
N CYS A 172 9.36 -5.58 9.95
CA CYS A 172 10.52 -5.48 10.86
C CYS A 172 10.18 -4.66 12.10
N TRP A 173 9.47 -3.54 11.93
CA TRP A 173 9.07 -2.78 13.10
C TRP A 173 8.12 -3.59 13.97
N GLU A 174 6.94 -4.02 13.52
CA GLU A 174 5.84 -4.66 14.29
C GLU A 174 6.08 -6.10 14.77
N TYR A 175 7.06 -6.81 14.23
CA TYR A 175 7.31 -8.22 14.57
C TYR A 175 8.72 -8.46 15.12
N GLU A 176 9.69 -7.61 14.80
CA GLU A 176 11.09 -7.75 15.23
C GLU A 176 11.56 -6.60 16.14
N GLU A 177 10.70 -5.61 16.43
CA GLU A 177 11.03 -4.39 17.18
C GLU A 177 12.22 -3.62 16.57
N LYS A 178 12.40 -3.73 15.24
CA LYS A 178 13.54 -3.18 14.52
C LYS A 178 13.10 -2.14 13.50
N PHE A 179 13.48 -0.89 13.74
CA PHE A 179 13.35 0.16 12.72
C PHE A 179 14.48 0.01 11.70
N VAL A 180 14.11 -0.32 10.47
CA VAL A 180 15.08 -0.47 9.37
C VAL A 180 15.32 0.87 8.69
N GLU A 181 16.53 1.04 8.19
CA GLU A 181 16.94 2.27 7.51
C GLU A 181 16.03 2.61 6.32
N PRO A 182 15.89 3.91 6.00
CA PRO A 182 15.15 4.36 4.82
C PRO A 182 15.60 3.66 3.54
N MET A 183 14.66 3.10 2.80
CA MET A 183 14.88 2.42 1.52
C MET A 183 14.15 3.15 0.39
N GLY A 184 14.70 3.06 -0.82
CA GLY A 184 13.93 3.35 -2.03
C GLY A 184 12.83 2.31 -2.25
N ALA A 185 11.90 2.58 -3.17
CA ALA A 185 10.81 1.66 -3.47
C ALA A 185 11.30 0.26 -3.88
N ASP A 186 12.33 0.18 -4.72
CA ASP A 186 12.86 -1.08 -5.25
C ASP A 186 13.47 -1.94 -4.13
N ASP A 187 14.34 -1.34 -3.32
CA ASP A 187 14.94 -1.98 -2.16
C ASP A 187 13.88 -2.40 -1.14
N TRP A 188 12.88 -1.56 -0.91
CA TRP A 188 11.76 -1.88 -0.03
C TRP A 188 10.99 -3.10 -0.54
N TYR A 189 10.70 -3.21 -1.84
CA TYR A 189 10.06 -4.40 -2.39
C TYR A 189 10.94 -5.65 -2.26
N LEU A 190 12.24 -5.56 -2.54
CA LEU A 190 13.16 -6.69 -2.34
C LEU A 190 13.21 -7.11 -0.87
N HIS A 191 13.16 -6.15 0.04
CA HIS A 191 13.04 -6.40 1.48
C HIS A 191 11.71 -7.09 1.84
N MET A 192 10.58 -6.65 1.28
CA MET A 192 9.29 -7.30 1.47
C MET A 192 9.24 -8.72 0.89
N LYS A 193 9.90 -8.96 -0.23
CA LYS A 193 10.03 -10.30 -0.83
C LYS A 193 10.69 -11.26 0.15
N ARG A 194 11.72 -10.84 0.88
CA ARG A 194 12.36 -11.67 1.91
C ARG A 194 11.36 -12.09 2.99
N HIS A 195 10.60 -11.14 3.55
CA HIS A 195 9.56 -11.45 4.56
C HIS A 195 8.56 -12.49 4.06
N PHE A 196 8.07 -12.32 2.84
CA PHE A 196 6.97 -13.14 2.31
C PHE A 196 7.42 -14.48 1.72
N LYS A 197 8.58 -14.50 1.08
CA LYS A 197 9.10 -15.67 0.37
C LYS A 197 10.01 -16.50 1.25
N ASP A 198 10.99 -15.86 1.89
CA ASP A 198 12.10 -16.55 2.55
C ASP A 198 11.79 -16.77 4.03
N ASP A 199 11.25 -15.76 4.72
CA ASP A 199 10.87 -15.85 6.13
C ASP A 199 9.46 -16.47 6.31
N GLY A 200 8.70 -16.62 5.23
CA GLY A 200 7.41 -17.35 5.22
C GLY A 200 6.23 -16.62 5.87
N PHE A 201 6.30 -15.30 6.02
CA PHE A 201 5.21 -14.52 6.61
C PHE A 201 3.91 -14.67 5.82
N ARG A 202 2.85 -15.06 6.52
CA ARG A 202 1.53 -15.26 5.92
C ARG A 202 0.78 -13.94 5.81
N ILE A 203 0.35 -13.59 4.61
CA ILE A 203 -0.39 -12.35 4.34
C ILE A 203 -1.89 -12.62 4.26
N CYS A 204 -2.66 -11.68 4.77
CA CYS A 204 -4.10 -11.65 4.57
C CYS A 204 -4.39 -11.02 3.21
N VAL A 205 -4.92 -11.81 2.29
CA VAL A 205 -5.15 -11.41 0.89
C VAL A 205 -6.63 -11.15 0.66
N GLY A 206 -6.95 -10.01 0.04
CA GLY A 206 -8.30 -9.63 -0.33
C GLY A 206 -8.78 -10.28 -1.63
N LYS A 207 -10.01 -9.98 -2.03
CA LYS A 207 -10.62 -10.56 -3.26
C LYS A 207 -9.84 -10.26 -4.54
N THR A 208 -9.12 -9.15 -4.58
CA THR A 208 -8.32 -8.71 -5.74
C THR A 208 -6.91 -9.28 -5.78
N GLY A 209 -6.52 -10.10 -4.80
CA GLY A 209 -5.17 -10.69 -4.73
C GLY A 209 -4.13 -9.81 -4.01
N GLY A 210 -4.46 -8.56 -3.68
CA GLY A 210 -3.59 -7.70 -2.88
C GLY A 210 -3.78 -7.88 -1.38
N MET A 211 -2.80 -7.42 -0.61
CA MET A 211 -2.85 -7.37 0.85
C MET A 211 -4.08 -6.60 1.30
N GLN A 212 -4.90 -7.22 2.16
CA GLN A 212 -6.10 -6.58 2.67
C GLN A 212 -5.81 -5.81 3.95
N ARG A 213 -6.61 -4.76 4.15
CA ARG A 213 -6.58 -3.94 5.36
C ARG A 213 -7.07 -4.73 6.56
N ARG A 214 -6.50 -4.47 7.74
CA ARG A 214 -6.89 -5.11 8.98
C ARG A 214 -8.37 -4.91 9.29
N ARG A 215 -8.90 -3.70 9.10
CA ARG A 215 -10.33 -3.38 9.25
C ARG A 215 -11.27 -4.20 8.35
N ASN A 216 -10.76 -4.73 7.24
CA ASN A 216 -11.54 -5.57 6.32
C ASN A 216 -11.41 -7.07 6.65
N CYS A 217 -10.47 -7.43 7.51
CA CYS A 217 -10.35 -8.80 8.00
C CYS A 217 -11.44 -9.06 9.06
N GLY A 218 -12.41 -9.90 8.73
CA GLY A 218 -13.49 -10.29 9.65
C GLY A 218 -13.05 -11.18 10.82
N VAL A 219 -11.74 -11.41 10.99
CA VAL A 219 -11.18 -12.27 12.03
C VAL A 219 -10.57 -11.38 13.11
N SER A 220 -11.15 -11.40 14.31
CA SER A 220 -10.76 -10.55 15.45
C SER A 220 -9.28 -10.67 15.83
N SER A 221 -8.73 -11.88 15.80
CA SER A 221 -7.34 -12.19 16.14
C SER A 221 -6.62 -12.88 14.97
N CYS A 222 -6.69 -12.26 13.79
CA CYS A 222 -6.03 -12.81 12.60
C CYS A 222 -4.49 -12.80 12.76
N PRO A 223 -3.81 -13.96 12.66
CA PRO A 223 -2.36 -14.07 12.83
C PRO A 223 -1.57 -13.74 11.55
N LYS A 224 -2.23 -13.19 10.53
CA LYS A 224 -1.61 -12.86 9.24
C LYS A 224 -1.19 -11.39 9.21
N ILE A 225 -0.24 -11.06 8.33
CA ILE A 225 0.12 -9.68 8.02
C ILE A 225 -1.03 -9.00 7.27
N HIS A 226 -1.31 -7.76 7.66
CA HIS A 226 -2.31 -6.91 7.03
C HIS A 226 -1.68 -5.58 6.65
N SER A 227 -2.33 -4.96 5.68
CA SER A 227 -2.32 -3.51 5.53
C SER A 227 -3.16 -2.86 6.62
#